data_AF-A0A4Q3UN38-F1
#
_entry.id   AF-A0A4Q3UN38-F1
#
_cell.length_a   1.000
_cell.length_b   1.000
_cell.length_c   1.000
_cell.angle_alpha   90.00
_cell.angle_beta   90.00
_cell.angle_gamma   90.00
#
_symmetry.space_group_name_H-M   'P 1'
#
loop_
_entity.id
_entity.type
_entity.pdbx_description
1 polymer ?
#
loop_
_entity_poly.entity_id
_entity_poly.type
_entity_poly.pdbx_seq_one_letter_code
_entity_poly.pdbx_strand_id
1 'polypeptide(L)'
;MSQKLRKWSTNILFIIALFFIFLYLLVCLVPFINAGSLWFIAVLGLGFPVLFVIVVACAVVWLIKRSKWVFLPVIALLLSWKQIGAAFGFHFFEPAFREQKDPKSIRVLSWNVFRWDEQNKKARG
;
A
#
# COMPACT_ATOMS: atom_id res chain seq x y z
N MET A 1 -34.06 -6.58 -19.40
CA MET A 1 -32.63 -6.75 -19.76
C MET A 1 -31.99 -7.83 -18.87
N SER A 2 -32.02 -9.07 -19.35
CA SER A 2 -31.38 -10.33 -18.92
C SER A 2 -30.85 -10.47 -17.47
N GLN A 3 -31.57 -11.22 -16.64
CA GLN A 3 -31.08 -11.76 -15.35
C GLN A 3 -29.74 -12.52 -15.51
N LYS A 4 -29.46 -13.10 -16.69
CA LYS A 4 -28.19 -13.75 -17.00
C LYS A 4 -27.04 -12.75 -17.14
N LEU A 5 -27.26 -11.59 -17.76
CA LEU A 5 -26.25 -10.50 -17.86
C LEU A 5 -25.84 -9.97 -16.49
N ARG A 6 -26.81 -9.81 -15.57
CA ARG A 6 -26.55 -9.38 -14.19
C ARG A 6 -25.78 -10.42 -13.37
N LYS A 7 -26.07 -11.71 -13.55
CA LYS A 7 -25.31 -12.79 -12.90
C LYS A 7 -23.88 -12.89 -13.46
N TRP A 8 -23.73 -12.79 -14.77
CA TRP A 8 -22.43 -12.86 -15.44
C TRP A 8 -21.51 -11.70 -15.05
N SER A 9 -22.02 -10.46 -15.02
CA SER A 9 -21.24 -9.30 -14.57
C SER A 9 -20.84 -9.39 -13.10
N THR A 10 -21.70 -9.94 -12.23
CA THR A 10 -21.39 -10.14 -10.82
C THR A 10 -20.30 -11.19 -10.61
N ASN A 11 -20.32 -12.27 -11.39
CA ASN A 11 -19.29 -13.32 -11.32
C ASN A 11 -17.93 -12.81 -11.81
N ILE A 12 -17.90 -12.02 -12.89
CA ILE A 12 -16.65 -11.42 -13.39
C ILE A 12 -16.07 -10.45 -12.34
N LEU A 13 -16.90 -9.57 -11.78
CA LEU A 13 -16.46 -8.66 -10.72
C LEU A 13 -15.93 -9.41 -9.50
N PHE A 14 -16.50 -10.58 -9.18
CA PHE A 14 -16.01 -11.43 -8.10
C PHE A 14 -14.64 -12.02 -8.40
N ILE A 15 -14.43 -12.56 -9.60
CA ILE A 15 -13.13 -13.11 -10.02
C ILE A 15 -12.05 -12.03 -10.02
N ILE A 16 -12.38 -10.83 -10.52
CA ILE A 16 -11.46 -9.68 -10.52
C ILE A 16 -11.13 -9.26 -9.08
N ALA A 17 -12.13 -9.14 -8.20
CA ALA A 17 -11.90 -8.81 -6.80
C ALA A 17 -11.02 -9.86 -6.09
N LEU A 18 -11.27 -11.15 -6.35
CA LEU A 18 -10.48 -12.24 -5.80
C LEU A 18 -9.01 -12.17 -6.23
N PHE A 19 -8.75 -11.88 -7.51
CA PHE A 19 -7.39 -11.69 -8.04
C PHE A 19 -6.66 -10.54 -7.34
N PHE A 20 -7.30 -9.38 -7.19
CA PHE A 20 -6.69 -8.23 -6.49
C PHE A 20 -6.48 -8.48 -5.00
N ILE A 21 -7.42 -9.15 -4.32
CA ILE A 21 -7.25 -9.55 -2.92
C ILE A 21 -6.07 -10.51 -2.76
N PHE A 22 -5.92 -11.47 -3.69
CA PHE A 22 -4.80 -12.39 -3.67
C PHE A 22 -3.45 -11.68 -3.84
N LEU A 23 -3.33 -10.79 -4.82
CA LEU A 23 -2.14 -9.94 -5.01
C LEU A 23 -1.85 -9.09 -3.77
N TYR A 24 -2.89 -8.48 -3.19
CA TYR A 24 -2.77 -7.67 -1.98
C TYR A 24 -2.21 -8.47 -0.79
N LEU A 25 -2.70 -9.69 -0.59
CA LEU A 25 -2.21 -10.58 0.47
C LEU A 25 -0.76 -11.00 0.22
N LEU A 26 -0.37 -11.30 -1.03
CA LEU A 26 1.04 -11.56 -1.36
C LEU A 26 1.94 -10.38 -1.01
N VAL A 27 1.49 -9.15 -1.28
CA VAL A 27 2.23 -7.95 -0.88
C VAL A 27 2.34 -7.83 0.65
N CYS A 28 1.29 -8.20 1.40
CA CYS A 28 1.35 -8.19 2.86
C CYS A 28 2.38 -9.18 3.43
N LEU A 29 2.85 -10.16 2.64
CA LEU A 29 3.91 -11.08 3.02
C LEU A 29 5.33 -10.53 2.77
N VAL A 30 5.48 -9.43 2.03
CA VAL A 30 6.78 -8.81 1.71
C VAL A 30 7.67 -8.60 2.96
N PRO A 31 7.18 -8.11 4.12
CA PRO A 31 8.02 -7.91 5.29
C PRO A 31 8.65 -9.19 5.86
N PHE A 32 8.07 -10.35 5.54
CA PHE A 32 8.52 -11.65 6.03
C PHE A 32 9.41 -12.40 5.03
N ILE A 33 9.54 -11.89 3.80
CA ILE A 33 10.27 -12.53 2.71
C ILE A 33 11.55 -11.76 2.44
N ASN A 34 12.66 -12.48 2.23
CA ASN A 34 13.91 -11.87 1.81
C ASN A 34 13.77 -11.31 0.39
N ALA A 35 13.94 -9.99 0.23
CA ALA A 35 13.79 -9.30 -1.05
C ALA A 35 14.76 -9.81 -2.15
N GLY A 36 15.89 -10.42 -1.75
CA GLY A 36 16.87 -10.97 -2.68
C GLY A 36 16.45 -12.27 -3.37
N SER A 37 15.62 -13.09 -2.73
CA SER A 37 15.16 -14.36 -3.34
C SER A 37 13.93 -14.18 -4.22
N LEU A 38 13.05 -13.25 -3.85
CA LEU A 38 11.77 -13.00 -4.53
C LEU A 38 11.62 -11.52 -4.89
N TRP A 39 12.56 -11.02 -5.69
CA TRP A 39 12.61 -9.61 -6.12
C TRP A 39 11.30 -9.12 -6.74
N PHE A 40 10.59 -9.97 -7.49
CA PHE A 40 9.32 -9.60 -8.12
C PHE A 40 8.24 -9.24 -7.07
N ILE A 41 8.16 -9.99 -5.98
CA ILE A 41 7.21 -9.72 -4.88
C ILE A 41 7.63 -8.45 -4.13
N ALA A 42 8.93 -8.23 -3.94
CA ALA A 42 9.43 -7.00 -3.33
C ALA A 42 9.09 -5.75 -4.16
N VAL A 43 9.21 -5.82 -5.50
CA VAL A 43 8.79 -4.76 -6.41
C VAL A 43 7.28 -4.56 -6.36
N LEU A 44 6.50 -5.64 -6.32
CA LEU A 44 5.04 -5.57 -6.13
C LEU A 44 4.67 -4.84 -4.83
N GLY A 45 5.52 -4.94 -3.80
CA GLY A 45 5.39 -4.25 -2.53
C GLY A 45 5.36 -2.73 -2.62
N LEU A 46 6.06 -2.12 -3.58
CA LEU A 46 5.95 -0.68 -3.86
C LEU A 46 4.54 -0.28 -4.29
N GLY A 47 3.81 -1.20 -4.94
CA GLY A 47 2.42 -1.02 -5.36
C GLY A 47 1.39 -1.19 -4.24
N PHE A 48 1.81 -1.43 -2.98
CA PHE A 48 0.90 -1.65 -1.86
C PHE A 48 -0.19 -0.57 -1.71
N PRO A 49 0.11 0.74 -1.76
CA PRO A 49 -0.93 1.76 -1.58
C PRO A 49 -2.00 1.71 -2.67
N VAL A 50 -1.61 1.40 -3.90
CA VAL A 50 -2.54 1.26 -5.03
C VAL A 50 -3.43 0.03 -4.84
N LEU A 51 -2.83 -1.12 -4.50
CA LEU A 51 -3.57 -2.35 -4.21
C LEU A 51 -4.52 -2.18 -3.03
N PHE A 52 -4.10 -1.47 -1.98
CA PHE A 52 -4.94 -1.15 -0.83
C PHE A 52 -6.20 -0.37 -1.25
N VAL A 53 -6.05 0.69 -2.05
CA VAL A 53 -7.18 1.48 -2.56
C VAL A 53 -8.13 0.62 -3.40
N ILE A 54 -7.59 -0.28 -4.24
CA ILE A 54 -8.41 -1.19 -5.05
C ILE A 54 -9.22 -2.15 -4.15
N VAL A 55 -8.61 -2.76 -3.13
CA VAL A 55 -9.30 -3.67 -2.21
C VAL A 55 -10.37 -2.94 -1.39
N VAL A 56 -10.10 -1.71 -0.95
CA VAL A 56 -11.09 -0.85 -0.29
C VAL A 56 -12.24 -0.51 -1.24
N ALA A 57 -11.96 -0.14 -2.49
CA ALA A 57 -12.99 0.13 -3.49
C ALA A 57 -13.85 -1.12 -3.75
N CYS A 58 -13.24 -2.31 -3.84
CA CYS A 58 -13.97 -3.57 -3.91
C CYS A 58 -14.88 -3.76 -2.68
N ALA A 59 -14.38 -3.54 -1.47
CA ALA A 59 -15.19 -3.62 -0.25
C ALA A 59 -16.42 -2.71 -0.31
N VAL A 60 -16.24 -1.45 -0.74
CA VAL A 60 -17.33 -0.47 -0.90
C VAL A 60 -18.34 -0.92 -1.95
N VAL A 61 -17.89 -1.38 -3.12
CA VAL A 61 -18.78 -1.87 -4.19
C VAL A 61 -19.64 -3.03 -3.71
N TRP A 62 -19.04 -3.99 -3.00
CA TRP A 62 -19.78 -5.14 -2.47
C TRP A 62 -20.73 -4.74 -1.33
N LEU A 63 -20.36 -3.72 -0.55
CA LEU A 63 -21.17 -3.19 0.56
C LEU A 63 -22.43 -2.52 0.03
N ILE A 64 -22.30 -1.68 -1.00
CA ILE A 64 -23.43 -1.06 -1.70
C ILE A 64 -24.34 -2.13 -2.31
N LYS A 65 -23.76 -3.19 -2.88
CA LYS A 65 -24.52 -4.34 -3.42
C LYS A 65 -25.14 -5.23 -2.33
N ARG A 66 -24.96 -4.93 -1.03
CA ARG A 66 -25.48 -5.70 0.13
C ARG A 66 -25.19 -7.19 0.02
N SER A 67 -24.04 -7.55 -0.54
CA SER A 67 -23.72 -8.94 -0.85
C SER A 67 -22.90 -9.59 0.26
N LYS A 68 -23.07 -10.90 0.48
CA LYS A 68 -22.23 -11.67 1.42
C LYS A 68 -20.74 -11.67 1.02
N TRP A 69 -20.42 -11.37 -0.23
CA TRP A 69 -19.04 -11.30 -0.71
C TRP A 69 -18.23 -10.12 -0.14
N VAL A 70 -18.86 -9.19 0.60
CA VAL A 70 -18.17 -8.12 1.36
C VAL A 70 -17.18 -8.67 2.38
N PHE A 71 -17.45 -9.84 2.96
CA PHE A 71 -16.57 -10.41 3.97
C PHE A 71 -15.17 -10.69 3.43
N LEU A 72 -15.02 -11.00 2.13
CA LEU A 72 -13.72 -11.31 1.53
C LEU A 72 -12.73 -10.13 1.60
N PRO A 73 -13.02 -8.95 1.00
CA PRO A 73 -12.13 -7.81 1.08
C PRO A 73 -12.03 -7.25 2.50
N VAL A 74 -13.09 -7.32 3.31
CA VAL A 74 -13.04 -6.86 4.71
C VAL A 74 -12.09 -7.69 5.54
N ILE A 75 -12.15 -9.02 5.45
CA ILE A 75 -11.22 -9.92 6.16
C ILE A 75 -9.78 -9.66 5.70
N ALA A 76 -9.56 -9.47 4.39
CA ALA A 76 -8.23 -9.15 3.87
C ALA A 76 -7.67 -7.84 4.45
N LEU A 77 -8.51 -6.80 4.58
CA LEU A 77 -8.13 -5.52 5.20
C LEU A 77 -7.87 -5.63 6.71
N LEU A 78 -8.59 -6.50 7.41
CA LEU A 78 -8.37 -6.75 8.83
C LEU A 78 -7.04 -7.49 9.06
N LEU A 79 -6.74 -8.50 8.23
CA LEU A 79 -5.48 -9.25 8.31
C LEU A 79 -4.25 -8.37 8.04
N SER A 80 -4.39 -7.36 7.18
CA SER A 80 -3.32 -6.45 6.80
C SER A 80 -3.18 -5.21 7.67
N TRP A 81 -3.91 -5.10 8.80
CA TRP A 81 -3.92 -3.91 9.65
C TRP A 81 -2.51 -3.43 10.05
N LYS A 82 -1.61 -4.36 10.37
CA LYS A 82 -0.21 -4.03 10.69
C LYS A 82 0.52 -3.40 9.51
N GLN A 83 0.29 -3.90 8.30
CA GLN A 83 0.91 -3.39 7.08
C GLN A 83 0.36 -2.01 6.72
N ILE A 84 -0.93 -1.76 6.97
CA ILE A 84 -1.55 -0.44 6.80
C ILE A 84 -0.88 0.58 7.74
N GLY A 85 -0.67 0.24 9.02
CA GLY A 85 0.04 1.12 9.96
C GLY A 85 1.51 1.35 9.61
N ALA A 86 2.18 0.36 9.00
CA ALA A 86 3.56 0.52 8.54
C ALA A 86 3.66 1.37 7.26
N ALA A 87 2.66 1.27 6.37
CA ALA A 87 2.64 2.01 5.11
C ALA A 87 2.14 3.46 5.28
N PHE A 88 1.19 3.68 6.18
CA PHE A 88 0.60 4.99 6.45
C PHE A 88 0.99 5.44 7.85
N GLY A 89 1.81 6.49 7.95
CA GLY A 89 2.13 7.11 9.24
C GLY A 89 0.93 7.90 9.77
N PHE A 90 0.17 7.32 10.70
CA PHE A 90 -1.00 7.95 11.32
C PHE A 90 -0.62 8.97 12.43
N HIS A 91 0.39 9.81 12.21
CA HIS A 91 0.88 10.80 13.19
C HIS A 91 0.13 12.15 13.12
N PHE A 92 -1.17 12.14 12.81
CA PHE A 92 -1.96 13.37 12.64
C PHE A 92 -2.07 14.23 13.90
N PHE A 93 -1.91 13.61 15.08
CA PHE A 93 -2.02 14.27 16.38
C PHE A 93 -0.66 14.48 17.07
N GLU A 94 0.44 14.07 16.44
CA GLU A 94 1.76 14.40 17.00
C GLU A 94 2.05 15.89 16.79
N PRO A 95 2.65 16.57 17.78
CA PRO A 95 3.07 17.94 17.60
C PRO A 95 4.00 17.99 16.39
N ALA A 96 3.67 18.87 15.44
CA ALA A 96 4.54 19.15 14.29
C ALA A 96 5.98 19.30 14.76
N PHE A 97 6.92 18.83 13.94
CA PHE A 97 8.36 18.88 14.22
C PHE A 97 8.71 20.20 14.92
N ARG A 98 9.09 20.12 16.20
CA ARG A 98 9.39 21.30 17.00
C ARG A 98 10.68 21.91 16.46
N GLU A 99 10.53 22.95 15.64
CA GLU A 99 11.67 23.70 15.11
C GLU A 99 12.48 24.32 16.24
N GLN A 100 11.81 24.77 17.32
CA GLN A 100 12.44 25.24 18.55
C GLN A 100 13.27 24.13 19.20
N LYS A 101 14.57 24.28 19.00
CA LYS A 101 15.63 23.47 19.56
C LYS A 101 15.85 23.84 21.02
N ASP A 102 16.09 22.84 21.88
CA ASP A 102 16.58 23.09 23.24
C ASP A 102 17.95 23.80 23.16
N PRO A 103 18.15 24.94 23.83
CA PRO A 103 19.40 25.71 23.77
C PRO A 103 20.66 24.87 24.08
N LYS A 104 20.54 23.75 24.81
CA LYS A 104 21.67 22.87 25.16
C LYS A 104 21.87 21.67 24.24
N SER A 105 21.02 21.49 23.23
CA SER A 105 21.13 20.35 22.31
C SER A 105 21.99 20.70 21.08
N ILE A 106 22.48 19.71 20.34
CA ILE A 106 23.06 19.87 18.99
C ILE A 106 22.41 18.80 18.12
N ARG A 107 21.89 19.17 16.94
CA ARG A 107 21.41 18.19 15.94
C ARG A 107 22.56 17.91 14.98
N VAL A 108 22.99 16.65 14.93
CA VAL A 108 23.98 16.18 13.97
C VAL A 108 23.25 15.33 12.93
N LEU A 109 23.31 15.75 11.67
CA LEU A 109 22.84 14.96 10.53
C LEU A 109 24.07 14.48 9.78
N SER A 110 24.18 13.17 9.57
CA SER A 110 25.15 12.58 8.67
C SER A 110 24.40 12.05 7.45
N TRP A 111 24.85 12.43 6.27
CA TRP A 111 24.26 11.98 5.01
C TRP A 111 25.36 11.48 4.08
N ASN A 112 25.10 10.34 3.42
CA ASN A 112 26.01 9.80 2.42
C ASN A 112 25.87 10.58 1.10
N VAL A 113 26.93 11.29 0.70
CA VAL A 113 26.96 12.13 -0.52
C VAL A 113 27.42 11.40 -1.79
N PHE A 114 27.48 10.06 -1.77
CA PHE A 114 27.90 9.29 -2.94
C PHE A 114 26.93 9.54 -4.11
N ARG A 115 27.45 10.18 -5.18
CA ARG A 115 26.76 10.57 -6.43
C ARG A 115 25.95 11.88 -6.42
N TRP A 116 26.02 12.70 -5.38
CA TRP A 116 25.35 14.02 -5.36
C TRP A 116 25.79 14.93 -6.52
N ASP A 117 27.07 14.89 -6.89
CA ASP A 117 27.65 15.77 -7.93
C ASP A 117 27.42 15.27 -9.37
N GLU A 118 26.91 14.05 -9.58
CA GLU A 118 26.66 13.54 -10.94
C GLU A 118 25.60 14.36 -11.69
N GLN A 119 24.60 14.89 -11.00
CA GLN A 119 23.59 15.77 -11.58
C GLN A 119 24.17 17.14 -11.96
N ASN A 120 25.07 17.69 -11.13
CA ASN A 120 25.75 18.96 -11.40
C ASN A 120 26.74 18.85 -12.57
N LYS A 121 27.39 17.69 -12.73
CA LYS A 121 28.32 17.43 -13.84
C LYS A 121 27.62 17.46 -15.20
N LYS A 122 26.44 16.84 -15.33
CA LYS A 122 25.64 16.86 -16.57
C LYS A 122 25.11 18.24 -16.93
N ALA A 123 24.89 19.11 -15.93
CA ALA A 123 24.46 20.49 -16.17
C ALA A 123 25.62 21.42 -16.61
N ARG A 124 26.87 20.97 -16.46
CA ARG A 124 28.09 21.72 -16.81
C ARG A 124 28.78 21.23 -18.10
N GLY A 125 28.22 20.22 -18.78
CA GLY A 125 28.75 19.67 -20.03
C GLY A 125 27.94 18.49 -20.54
#